data_AF-A0A7C0XXG7-F1
#
_entry.id   AF-A0A7C0XXG7-F1
#
_cell.length_a   1.000
_cell.length_b   1.000
_cell.length_c   1.000
_cell.angle_alpha   90.00
_cell.angle_beta   90.00
_cell.angle_gamma   90.00
#
_symmetry.space_group_name_H-M   'P 1'
#
loop_
_entity.id
_entity.type
_entity.pdbx_description
1 polymer ?
#
loop_
_entity_poly.entity_id
_entity_poly.type
_entity_poly.pdbx_seq_one_letter_code
_entity_poly.pdbx_strand_id
1 'polypeptide(L)'
;MRILHVNAAYPPFLGGAEVYTQAISERLVRDGHAVTLVTTNAAEVEYFWNPRKRHVSPGREQLNGVQVIRCQVGHLPFSPWSFYLLRRVMTIIARWPVNVLPLLRRLASFMPSVPEIQPTLAALPGHFDLVHGVNIALE
;
A
#
# COMPACT_ATOMS: atom_id res chain seq x y z
N MET A 1 -8.71 -20.14 -11.46
CA MET A 1 -8.71 -18.69 -11.79
C MET A 1 -7.41 -18.07 -11.32
N ARG A 2 -6.99 -16.98 -11.96
CA ARG A 2 -5.87 -16.12 -11.59
C ARG A 2 -6.42 -14.83 -10.97
N ILE A 3 -6.16 -14.61 -9.69
CA ILE A 3 -6.75 -13.53 -8.90
C ILE A 3 -5.63 -12.60 -8.43
N LEU A 4 -5.82 -11.30 -8.61
CA LEU A 4 -4.92 -10.26 -8.11
C LEU A 4 -5.59 -9.54 -6.94
N HIS A 5 -4.97 -9.61 -5.77
CA HIS A 5 -5.30 -8.77 -4.63
C HIS A 5 -4.30 -7.62 -4.53
N VAL A 6 -4.80 -6.42 -4.27
CA VAL A 6 -3.97 -5.24 -4.01
C VAL A 6 -4.41 -4.66 -2.67
N ASN A 7 -3.54 -4.67 -1.67
CA ASN A 7 -3.81 -4.08 -0.35
C ASN A 7 -2.64 -3.19 0.07
N ALA A 8 -2.89 -2.17 0.88
CA ALA A 8 -1.81 -1.30 1.37
C ALA A 8 -0.81 -2.05 2.26
N ALA A 9 -1.28 -3.05 3.01
CA ALA A 9 -0.44 -3.85 3.88
C ALA A 9 -0.83 -5.35 3.86
N TYR A 10 0.02 -6.18 4.44
CA TYR A 10 -0.19 -7.62 4.56
C TYR A 10 0.62 -8.14 5.76
N PRO A 11 0.28 -9.30 6.38
CA PRO A 11 1.06 -9.86 7.48
C PRO A 11 2.57 -9.77 7.24
N PRO A 12 3.38 -9.37 8.23
CA PRO A 12 3.07 -9.27 9.66
C PRO A 12 2.34 -7.99 10.09
N PHE A 13 1.93 -7.12 9.17
CA PHE A 13 1.07 -5.99 9.49
C PHE A 13 -0.27 -6.48 10.04
N LEU A 14 -0.61 -6.03 11.25
CA LEU A 14 -1.86 -6.41 11.91
C LEU A 14 -2.89 -5.29 11.77
N GLY A 15 -3.99 -5.59 11.08
CA GLY A 15 -5.14 -4.72 10.93
C GLY A 15 -6.35 -5.49 10.38
N GLY A 16 -7.53 -4.91 10.45
CA GLY A 16 -8.77 -5.59 10.06
C GLY A 16 -8.81 -5.95 8.57
N ALA A 17 -8.35 -5.02 7.72
CA ALA A 17 -8.25 -5.24 6.29
C ALA A 17 -7.22 -6.32 5.95
N GLU A 18 -6.10 -6.37 6.68
CA GLU A 18 -5.01 -7.33 6.48
C GLU A 18 -5.44 -8.74 6.88
N VAL A 19 -6.13 -8.88 8.02
CA VAL A 19 -6.71 -10.16 8.48
C VAL A 19 -7.74 -10.67 7.48
N TYR A 20 -8.64 -9.80 7.00
CA TYR A 20 -9.61 -10.15 5.97
C TYR A 20 -8.91 -10.59 4.67
N THR A 21 -7.97 -9.78 4.19
CA THR A 21 -7.25 -10.04 2.94
C THR A 21 -6.46 -11.34 3.01
N GLN A 22 -5.82 -11.62 4.15
CA GLN A 22 -5.13 -12.89 4.38
C GLN A 22 -6.12 -14.06 4.32
N ALA A 23 -7.20 -14.00 5.10
CA ALA A 23 -8.17 -15.09 5.19
C ALA A 23 -8.80 -15.42 3.83
N ILE A 24 -9.19 -14.40 3.04
CA ILE A 24 -9.78 -14.62 1.72
C ILE A 24 -8.76 -15.12 0.70
N SER A 25 -7.52 -14.60 0.72
CA SER A 25 -6.46 -15.03 -0.20
C SER A 25 -6.10 -16.50 0.02
N GLU A 26 -5.87 -16.88 1.28
CA GLU A 26 -5.53 -18.26 1.65
C GLU A 26 -6.69 -19.22 1.41
N ARG A 27 -7.95 -18.76 1.58
CA ARG A 27 -9.12 -19.56 1.23
C ARG A 27 -9.18 -19.84 -0.27
N LEU A 28 -9.00 -18.82 -1.11
CA LEU A 28 -9.02 -18.98 -2.56
C LEU A 28 -7.89 -19.90 -3.05
N VAL A 29 -6.70 -19.82 -2.45
CA VAL A 29 -5.63 -20.78 -2.72
C VAL A 29 -6.05 -22.22 -2.39
N ARG A 30 -6.67 -22.43 -1.21
CA ARG A 30 -7.19 -23.76 -0.83
C ARG A 30 -8.27 -24.30 -1.76
N ASP A 31 -9.07 -23.40 -2.34
CA ASP A 31 -10.09 -23.76 -3.34
C ASP A 31 -9.47 -23.98 -4.76
N GLY A 32 -8.15 -23.91 -4.90
CA GLY A 32 -7.42 -24.22 -6.14
C GLY A 32 -7.18 -23.03 -7.07
N HIS A 33 -7.39 -21.80 -6.60
CA HIS A 33 -7.11 -20.59 -7.38
C HIS A 33 -5.65 -20.13 -7.23
N ALA A 34 -5.09 -19.53 -8.28
CA ALA A 34 -3.80 -18.87 -8.23
C ALA A 34 -3.99 -17.42 -7.75
N VAL A 35 -3.49 -17.09 -6.56
CA VAL A 35 -3.63 -15.76 -5.97
C VAL A 35 -2.27 -15.05 -5.93
N THR A 36 -2.22 -13.88 -6.57
CA THR A 36 -1.11 -12.93 -6.45
C THR A 36 -1.57 -11.75 -5.60
N LEU A 37 -0.77 -11.34 -4.64
CA LEU A 37 -1.03 -10.21 -3.77
C LEU A 37 0.08 -9.18 -3.91
N VAL A 38 -0.27 -7.96 -4.32
CA VAL A 38 0.65 -6.82 -4.34
C VAL A 38 0.35 -5.93 -3.14
N THR A 39 1.39 -5.63 -2.36
CA THR A 39 1.29 -4.87 -1.11
C THR A 39 2.54 -4.02 -0.90
N THR A 40 2.55 -3.19 0.13
CA THR A 40 3.79 -2.55 0.59
C THR A 40 4.60 -3.46 1.53
N ASN A 41 5.84 -3.07 1.78
CA ASN A 41 6.72 -3.69 2.76
C ASN A 41 6.49 -3.20 4.21
N ALA A 42 5.42 -2.43 4.46
CA ALA A 42 5.05 -2.00 5.80
C ALA A 42 4.66 -3.19 6.68
N ALA A 43 5.16 -3.19 7.92
CA ALA A 43 4.77 -4.16 8.95
C ALA A 43 3.98 -3.52 10.11
N GLU A 44 3.90 -2.19 10.13
CA GLU A 44 3.05 -1.43 11.04
C GLU A 44 2.67 -0.08 10.42
N VAL A 45 1.59 0.52 10.91
CA VAL A 45 1.01 1.74 10.31
C VAL A 45 1.99 2.91 10.30
N GLU A 46 2.78 3.07 11.36
CA GLU A 46 3.72 4.19 11.46
C GLU A 46 4.84 4.13 10.42
N TYR A 47 5.11 2.95 9.84
CA TYR A 47 6.12 2.83 8.79
C TYR A 47 5.77 3.61 7.53
N PHE A 48 4.50 3.91 7.28
CA PHE A 48 4.14 4.76 6.14
C PHE A 48 4.81 6.14 6.21
N TRP A 49 4.99 6.72 7.40
CA TRP A 49 5.60 8.05 7.56
C TRP A 49 6.88 8.09 8.40
N ASN A 50 7.31 6.96 8.96
CA ASN A 50 8.52 6.88 9.76
C ASN A 50 9.40 5.71 9.29
N PRO A 51 10.52 5.96 8.61
CA PRO A 51 11.36 4.91 8.03
C PRO A 51 12.03 4.01 9.08
N ARG A 52 12.05 4.43 10.36
CA ARG A 52 12.65 3.66 11.47
C ARG A 52 11.71 2.62 12.06
N LYS A 53 10.46 2.59 11.60
CA LYS A 53 9.42 1.69 12.10
C LYS A 53 9.53 0.32 11.44
N ARG A 54 8.80 -0.64 12.01
CA ARG A 54 8.86 -2.03 11.59
C ARG A 54 8.45 -2.17 10.13
N HIS A 55 9.30 -2.86 9.39
CA HIS A 55 9.06 -3.20 8.00
C HIS A 55 9.68 -4.57 7.71
N VAL A 56 9.31 -5.13 6.58
CA VAL A 56 9.91 -6.34 6.03
C VAL A 56 10.74 -5.99 4.80
N SER A 57 11.58 -6.92 4.36
CA SER A 57 12.31 -6.76 3.11
C SER A 57 11.31 -6.67 1.94
N PRO A 58 11.50 -5.70 1.02
CA PRO A 58 10.74 -5.68 -0.23
C PRO A 58 11.11 -6.88 -1.11
N GLY A 59 10.26 -7.19 -2.08
CA GLY A 59 10.48 -8.28 -3.03
C GLY A 59 9.34 -9.29 -3.08
N ARG A 60 9.64 -10.49 -3.58
CA ARG A 60 8.67 -11.56 -3.79
C ARG A 60 8.85 -12.64 -2.73
N GLU A 61 7.74 -13.11 -2.18
CA GLU A 61 7.71 -14.25 -1.28
C GLU A 61 6.42 -15.05 -1.49
N GLN A 62 6.39 -16.27 -0.94
CA GLN A 62 5.17 -17.07 -0.92
C GLN A 62 4.72 -17.27 0.53
N LEU A 63 3.47 -16.95 0.82
CA LEU A 63 2.90 -17.10 2.15
C LEU A 63 1.60 -17.90 2.06
N ASN A 64 1.59 -19.10 2.66
CA ASN A 64 0.44 -20.02 2.64
C ASN A 64 -0.13 -20.26 1.23
N GLY A 65 0.77 -20.36 0.25
CA GLY A 65 0.47 -20.57 -1.17
C GLY A 65 0.09 -19.30 -1.96
N VAL A 66 -0.11 -18.16 -1.30
CA VAL A 66 -0.30 -16.85 -1.94
C VAL A 66 1.04 -16.30 -2.41
N GLN A 67 1.13 -15.82 -3.66
CA GLN A 67 2.31 -15.14 -4.17
C GLN A 67 2.27 -13.66 -3.77
N VAL A 68 3.12 -13.26 -2.83
CA VAL A 68 3.15 -11.90 -2.28
C VAL A 68 4.28 -11.11 -2.92
N ILE A 69 3.98 -9.90 -3.38
CA ILE A 69 4.94 -8.94 -3.92
C ILE A 69 4.86 -7.67 -3.09
N ARG A 70 5.97 -7.34 -2.43
CA ARG A 70 6.10 -6.18 -1.54
C ARG A 70 6.88 -5.07 -2.21
N CYS A 71 6.20 -3.96 -2.45
CA CYS A 71 6.77 -2.72 -2.94
C CYS A 71 7.33 -1.89 -1.76
N GLN A 72 8.45 -1.23 -1.99
CA GLN A 72 9.04 -0.36 -0.98
C GLN A 72 8.18 0.90 -0.78
N VAL A 73 7.90 1.24 0.48
CA VAL A 73 7.33 2.55 0.86
C VAL A 73 8.40 3.64 0.71
N GLY A 74 8.06 4.71 0.01
CA GLY A 74 8.84 5.92 -0.12
C GLY A 74 8.54 6.92 1.01
N HIS A 75 9.60 7.49 1.56
CA HIS A 75 9.52 8.48 2.65
C HIS A 75 10.09 9.83 2.21
N LEU A 76 9.59 10.90 2.83
CA LEU A 76 10.18 12.23 2.67
C LEU A 76 11.55 12.32 3.35
N PRO A 77 12.47 13.18 2.85
CA PRO A 77 13.67 13.56 3.59
C PRO A 77 13.31 14.03 5.01
N PHE A 78 14.11 13.65 6.01
CA PHE A 78 13.90 13.99 7.42
C PHE A 78 12.59 13.47 8.05
N SER A 79 11.97 12.44 7.47
CA SER A 79 10.84 11.74 8.08
C SER A 79 11.21 11.19 9.48
N PRO A 80 10.31 11.27 10.48
CA PRO A 80 8.88 11.58 10.36
C PRO A 80 8.49 13.06 10.49
N TRP A 81 9.43 13.94 10.82
CA TRP A 81 9.12 15.35 11.11
C TRP A 81 8.59 16.10 9.89
N SER A 82 9.19 15.86 8.72
CA SER A 82 8.73 16.43 7.45
C SER A 82 7.31 16.02 7.10
N PHE A 83 6.94 14.75 7.32
CA PHE A 83 5.57 14.28 7.15
C PHE A 83 4.59 14.98 8.09
N TYR A 84 4.91 15.07 9.39
CA TYR A 84 4.02 15.74 10.34
C TYR A 84 3.82 17.22 10.02
N LEU A 85 4.90 17.91 9.62
CA LEU A 85 4.85 19.30 9.18
C LEU A 85 3.98 19.44 7.92
N LEU A 86 4.24 18.63 6.89
CA LEU A 86 3.48 18.66 5.64
C LEU A 86 1.99 18.39 5.89
N ARG A 87 1.67 17.34 6.65
CA ARG A 87 0.28 17.00 7.01
C ARG A 87 -0.41 18.16 7.71
N ARG A 88 0.29 18.84 8.63
CA ARG A 88 -0.24 20.00 9.34
C ARG A 88 -0.48 21.18 8.40
N VAL A 89 0.48 21.47 7.51
CA VAL A 89 0.38 22.53 6.50
C VAL A 89 -0.79 22.26 5.56
N MET A 90 -0.92 21.03 5.03
CA MET A 90 -2.04 20.65 4.16
C MET A 90 -3.39 20.80 4.86
N THR A 91 -3.48 20.41 6.14
CA THR A 91 -4.72 20.58 6.93
C THR A 91 -5.09 22.06 7.12
N ILE A 92 -4.10 22.95 7.25
CA ILE A 92 -4.32 24.40 7.38
C ILE A 92 -4.76 24.98 6.02
N ILE A 93 -4.06 24.63 4.94
CA ILE A 93 -4.38 25.08 3.57
C ILE A 93 -5.80 24.64 3.19
N ALA A 94 -6.20 23.41 3.53
CA ALA A 94 -7.53 22.88 3.23
C ALA A 94 -8.69 23.66 3.88
N ARG A 95 -8.42 24.49 4.90
CA ARG A 95 -9.43 25.33 5.57
C ARG A 95 -9.56 26.71 4.95
N TRP A 96 -8.74 27.07 3.96
CA TRP A 96 -8.86 28.38 3.33
C TRP A 96 -10.13 28.49 2.48
N PRO A 97 -10.78 29.67 2.45
CA PRO A 97 -12.02 29.90 1.72
C PRO A 97 -11.82 30.03 0.19
N VAL A 98 -10.64 29.69 -0.33
CA VAL A 98 -10.28 29.76 -1.76
C VAL A 98 -10.06 28.36 -2.32
N ASN A 99 -10.10 28.21 -3.65
CA ASN A 99 -9.84 26.94 -4.30
C ASN A 99 -8.36 26.52 -4.17
N VAL A 100 -8.06 25.77 -3.12
CA VAL A 100 -6.72 25.21 -2.84
C VAL A 100 -6.51 23.80 -3.42
N LEU A 101 -7.52 23.23 -4.10
CA LEU A 101 -7.48 21.85 -4.58
C LEU A 101 -6.28 21.54 -5.51
N PRO A 102 -5.89 22.41 -6.47
CA PRO A 102 -4.73 22.15 -7.31
C PRO A 102 -3.43 22.07 -6.50
N LEU A 103 -3.30 22.92 -5.48
CA LEU A 103 -2.15 22.93 -4.58
C LEU A 103 -2.12 21.68 -3.71
N LEU A 104 -3.27 21.30 -3.13
CA LEU A 104 -3.38 20.09 -2.32
C LEU A 104 -3.04 18.82 -3.13
N ARG A 105 -3.50 18.71 -4.37
CA ARG A 105 -3.14 17.59 -5.26
C ARG A 105 -1.65 17.52 -5.54
N ARG A 106 -1.01 18.67 -5.75
CA ARG A 106 0.45 18.73 -5.94
C ARG A 106 1.22 18.39 -4.65
N LEU A 107 0.66 18.72 -3.48
CA LEU A 107 1.25 18.36 -2.20
C LEU A 107 1.02 16.89 -1.83
N ALA A 108 -0.07 16.29 -2.30
CA ALA A 108 -0.40 14.88 -2.05
C ALA A 108 0.65 13.92 -2.62
N SER A 109 1.36 14.28 -3.70
CA SER A 109 2.46 13.44 -4.22
C SER A 109 3.67 13.35 -3.27
N PHE A 110 3.72 14.19 -2.23
CA PHE A 110 4.74 14.15 -1.18
C PHE A 110 4.28 13.37 0.07
N MET A 111 3.01 12.95 0.14
CA MET A 111 2.57 11.98 1.14
C MET A 111 3.27 10.64 0.91
N PRO A 112 3.29 9.72 1.90
CA PRO A 112 3.88 8.40 1.77
C PRO A 112 3.52 7.76 0.43
N SER A 113 4.52 7.56 -0.41
CA SER A 113 4.34 7.09 -1.78
C SER A 113 4.78 5.64 -1.88
N VAL A 114 4.28 4.92 -2.89
CA VAL A 114 4.73 3.56 -3.19
C VAL A 114 5.20 3.56 -4.65
N PRO A 115 6.39 4.11 -4.95
CA PRO A 115 6.82 4.37 -6.32
C PRO A 115 6.90 3.11 -7.18
N GLU A 116 7.11 1.95 -6.55
CA GLU A 116 7.23 0.67 -7.23
C GLU A 116 5.88 0.01 -7.55
N ILE A 117 4.74 0.52 -7.04
CA ILE A 117 3.47 -0.20 -7.19
C ILE A 117 2.98 -0.21 -8.65
N GLN A 118 3.01 0.93 -9.34
CA GLN A 118 2.61 1.00 -10.75
C GLN A 118 3.50 0.15 -11.67
N PRO A 119 4.86 0.25 -11.62
CA PRO A 119 5.69 -0.60 -12.46
C PRO A 119 5.57 -2.08 -12.07
N THR A 120 5.37 -2.42 -10.79
CA THR A 120 5.13 -3.80 -10.36
C THR A 120 3.86 -4.36 -10.98
N LEU A 121 2.75 -3.63 -10.90
CA LEU A 121 1.46 -4.04 -11.49
C LEU A 121 1.55 -4.18 -13.00
N ALA A 122 2.24 -3.25 -13.69
CA ALA A 122 2.45 -3.29 -15.13
C ALA A 122 3.34 -4.46 -15.59
N ALA A 123 4.27 -4.91 -14.73
CA ALA A 123 5.17 -6.02 -15.02
C ALA A 123 4.58 -7.40 -14.67
N LEU A 124 3.35 -7.48 -14.13
CA LEU A 124 2.73 -8.76 -13.82
C LEU A 124 2.42 -9.54 -15.11
N PRO A 125 2.87 -10.79 -15.24
CA PRO A 125 2.69 -11.54 -16.47
C PRO A 125 1.25 -12.06 -16.61
N GLY A 126 0.70 -12.00 -17.81
CA GLY A 126 -0.57 -12.63 -18.19
C GLY A 126 -1.83 -11.91 -17.71
N HIS A 127 -2.99 -12.55 -17.89
CA HIS A 127 -4.28 -11.99 -17.50
C HIS A 127 -4.67 -12.41 -16.08
N PHE A 128 -5.50 -11.59 -15.44
CA PHE A 128 -6.19 -11.91 -14.19
C PHE A 128 -7.69 -11.98 -14.47
N ASP A 129 -8.34 -13.01 -13.94
CA ASP A 129 -9.78 -13.20 -14.04
C ASP A 129 -10.54 -12.26 -13.09
N LEU A 130 -9.88 -11.86 -11.98
CA LEU A 130 -10.42 -10.97 -10.97
C LEU A 130 -9.29 -10.10 -10.39
N VAL A 131 -9.55 -8.80 -10.28
CA VAL A 131 -8.70 -7.85 -9.55
C VAL A 131 -9.51 -7.27 -8.41
N HIS A 132 -9.00 -7.37 -7.19
CA HIS A 132 -9.66 -6.89 -5.98
C HIS A 132 -8.71 -5.98 -5.20
N GLY A 133 -9.06 -4.70 -5.16
CA GLY A 133 -8.41 -3.70 -4.32
C GLY A 133 -9.03 -3.66 -2.92
N VAL A 134 -8.24 -3.90 -1.89
CA VAL A 134 -8.65 -3.82 -0.49
C VAL A 134 -7.99 -2.60 0.13
N ASN A 135 -8.76 -1.83 0.89
CA ASN A 135 -8.28 -0.65 1.62
C ASN A 135 -7.46 0.33 0.75
N ILE A 136 -7.85 0.46 -0.52
CA ILE A 136 -7.31 1.50 -1.40
C ILE A 136 -7.96 2.80 -0.94
N ALA A 137 -7.30 3.51 -0.03
CA ALA A 137 -7.60 4.91 0.21
C ALA A 137 -7.27 5.67 -1.08
N LEU A 138 -8.27 5.87 -1.93
CA LEU A 138 -8.24 6.87 -2.98
C LEU A 138 -8.23 8.23 -2.29
N GLU A 139 -7.05 8.82 -2.10
CA GLU A 139 -6.89 10.25 -1.83
C GLU A 139 -6.80 11.05 -3.14
#